data_AF-A0A2A5T161-F1
#
_entry.id   AF-A0A2A5T161-F1
#
_cell.length_a   1.000
_cell.length_b   1.000
_cell.length_c   1.000
_cell.angle_alpha   90.00
_cell.angle_beta   90.00
_cell.angle_gamma   90.00
#
_symmetry.space_group_name_H-M   'P 1'
#
loop_
_entity.id
_entity.type
_entity.pdbx_description
1 polymer ?
#
loop_
_entity_poly.entity_id
_entity_poly.type
_entity_poly.pdbx_seq_one_letter_code
_entity_poly.pdbx_strand_id
1 'polypeptide(L)'
;MDDKLYLLVVIGLDDFSRKEVPTVIEGYRESEVSWLEVLSQLTSKGINIATELAIGDGAFCFWTAVTKNWLMTRHQRCWIHKTANVLNKLPTFVQPRIKKTPHDIWMAETQQKAHKALGQFKIRYDTRYHKAAECLTKDKVKMLKFYDFPAEH
;
A
#
# COMPACT_ATOMS: atom_id res chain seq x y z
N MET A 1 -18.50 14.45 11.12
CA MET A 1 -17.06 14.24 10.85
C MET A 1 -16.64 15.42 10.02
N ASP A 2 -15.51 16.07 10.31
CA ASP A 2 -15.01 17.14 9.45
C ASP A 2 -14.69 16.53 8.07
N ASP A 3 -15.49 16.88 7.07
CA ASP A 3 -15.23 16.54 5.66
C ASP A 3 -14.07 17.41 5.18
N LYS A 4 -12.87 17.06 5.61
CA LYS A 4 -11.64 17.68 5.12
C LYS A 4 -11.45 17.27 3.67
N LEU A 5 -11.29 18.26 2.80
CA LEU A 5 -10.89 18.07 1.42
C LEU A 5 -9.41 17.67 1.38
N TYR A 6 -9.09 16.66 0.57
CA TYR A 6 -7.73 16.15 0.36
C TYR A 6 -7.39 16.23 -1.13
N LEU A 7 -6.09 16.29 -1.43
CA LEU A 7 -5.59 15.99 -2.77
C LEU A 7 -5.39 14.49 -2.89
N LEU A 8 -6.15 13.87 -3.79
CA LEU A 8 -5.98 12.47 -4.19
C LEU A 8 -5.02 12.44 -5.38
N VAL A 9 -3.84 11.88 -5.15
CA VAL A 9 -2.75 11.83 -6.14
C VAL A 9 -2.52 10.39 -6.57
N VAL A 10 -2.48 10.17 -7.89
CA VAL A 10 -2.05 8.89 -8.47
C VAL A 10 -0.68 9.07 -9.10
N ILE A 11 0.23 8.16 -8.78
CA ILE A 11 1.54 8.03 -9.42
C ILE A 11 1.51 6.71 -10.21
N GLY A 12 1.71 6.81 -11.52
CA GLY A 12 1.80 5.67 -12.42
C GLY A 12 3.24 5.31 -12.74
N LEU A 13 3.44 4.04 -13.11
CA LEU A 13 4.66 3.52 -13.73
C LEU A 13 4.24 2.91 -15.06
N ASP A 14 4.93 3.26 -16.14
CA ASP A 14 4.71 2.68 -17.47
C ASP A 14 5.69 1.54 -17.77
N ASP A 15 5.51 0.90 -18.93
CA ASP A 15 6.35 -0.21 -19.40
C ASP A 15 7.80 0.18 -19.68
N PHE A 16 8.13 1.48 -19.64
CA PHE A 16 9.48 2.03 -19.78
C PHE A 16 10.06 2.48 -18.43
N SER A 17 9.47 2.04 -17.31
CA SER A 17 9.88 2.41 -15.94
C SER A 17 9.82 3.91 -15.66
N ARG A 18 9.04 4.68 -16.43
CA ARG A 18 8.87 6.12 -16.21
C ARG A 18 7.78 6.36 -15.18
N LYS A 19 8.08 7.23 -14.22
CA LYS A 19 7.13 7.66 -13.19
C LYS A 19 6.41 8.90 -13.66
N GLU A 20 5.09 8.85 -13.67
CA GLU A 20 4.25 9.97 -14.04
C GLU A 20 3.18 10.23 -12.98
N VAL A 21 2.66 11.45 -12.96
CA VAL A 21 1.50 11.83 -12.14
C VAL A 21 0.31 12.02 -13.08
N PRO A 22 -0.35 10.93 -13.49
CA PRO A 22 -1.41 11.02 -14.50
C PRO A 22 -2.62 11.82 -14.00
N THR A 23 -2.91 11.81 -12.70
CA THR A 23 -4.07 12.50 -12.13
C THR A 23 -3.79 13.04 -10.71
N VAL A 24 -4.28 14.25 -10.48
CA VAL A 24 -4.43 14.88 -9.18
C VAL A 24 -5.83 15.48 -9.14
N ILE A 25 -6.64 15.08 -8.16
CA ILE A 25 -7.96 15.68 -7.94
C ILE A 25 -8.13 16.07 -6.47
N GLU A 26 -9.00 17.03 -6.23
CA GLU A 26 -9.53 17.24 -4.89
C GLU A 26 -10.65 16.25 -4.59
N GLY A 27 -10.75 15.80 -3.33
CA GLY A 27 -11.78 14.85 -2.95
C GLY A 27 -11.66 14.40 -1.50
N TYR A 28 -12.48 13.43 -1.13
CA TYR A 28 -12.53 12.92 0.24
C TYR A 28 -11.90 11.53 0.31
N ARG A 29 -10.99 11.34 1.26
CA ARG A 29 -10.24 10.09 1.43
C ARG A 29 -11.14 8.86 1.61
N GLU A 30 -12.22 9.01 2.37
CA GLU A 30 -13.17 7.93 2.69
C GLU A 30 -14.47 8.07 1.88
N SER A 31 -14.35 8.52 0.61
CA SER A 31 -15.46 8.60 -0.34
C SER A 31 -15.19 7.73 -1.56
N GLU A 32 -16.04 6.73 -1.79
CA GLU A 32 -15.95 5.91 -3.00
C GLU A 32 -16.16 6.75 -4.27
N VAL A 33 -17.05 7.73 -4.21
CA VAL A 33 -17.34 8.63 -5.34
C VAL A 33 -16.09 9.41 -5.73
N SER A 34 -15.34 9.96 -4.76
CA SER A 34 -14.09 10.67 -5.06
C SER A 34 -13.06 9.73 -5.70
N TRP A 35 -12.96 8.47 -5.26
CA TRP A 35 -12.05 7.51 -5.90
C TRP A 35 -12.50 7.06 -7.29
N LEU A 36 -13.80 6.93 -7.55
CA LEU A 36 -14.32 6.65 -8.90
C LEU A 36 -14.04 7.81 -9.86
N GLU A 37 -14.10 9.05 -9.38
CA GLU A 37 -13.71 10.22 -10.16
C GLU A 37 -12.23 10.20 -10.55
N VAL A 38 -11.33 9.81 -9.63
CA VAL A 38 -9.90 9.60 -9.94
C VAL A 38 -9.77 8.62 -11.11
N LEU A 39 -10.43 7.47 -11.01
CA LEU A 39 -10.32 6.41 -12.02
C LEU A 39 -10.92 6.83 -13.36
N SER A 40 -12.04 7.57 -13.35
CA SER A 40 -12.64 8.15 -14.55
C SER A 40 -11.68 9.13 -15.25
N GLN A 41 -10.96 9.97 -14.50
CA GLN A 41 -9.94 10.85 -15.07
C GLN A 41 -8.74 10.10 -15.66
N LEU A 42 -8.35 8.96 -15.09
CA LEU A 42 -7.31 8.12 -15.68
C LEU A 42 -7.77 7.55 -17.03
N THR A 43 -8.99 7.02 -17.09
CA THR A 43 -9.60 6.49 -18.31
C THR A 43 -9.73 7.56 -19.40
N SER A 44 -10.19 8.77 -19.05
CA SER A 44 -10.33 9.87 -20.02
C SER A 44 -8.99 10.37 -20.58
N LYS A 45 -7.89 10.15 -19.85
CA LYS A 45 -6.51 10.41 -20.30
C LYS A 45 -5.89 9.25 -21.08
N GLY A 46 -6.66 8.21 -21.39
CA GLY A 46 -6.24 7.08 -22.21
C GLY A 46 -5.75 5.85 -21.45
N ILE A 47 -5.77 5.88 -20.10
CA ILE A 47 -5.43 4.70 -19.28
C ILE A 47 -6.66 3.79 -19.21
N ASN A 48 -6.93 3.13 -20.32
CA ASN A 48 -8.10 2.28 -20.51
C ASN A 48 -7.83 0.81 -20.15
N ILE A 49 -6.56 0.44 -19.98
CA ILE A 49 -6.14 -0.90 -19.59
C ILE A 49 -6.05 -0.93 -18.07
N ALA A 50 -6.63 -1.97 -17.47
CA ALA A 50 -6.52 -2.21 -16.04
C ALA A 50 -5.04 -2.34 -15.63
N THR A 51 -4.62 -1.57 -14.64
CA THR A 51 -3.27 -1.69 -14.07
C THR A 51 -3.09 -3.07 -13.45
N GLU A 52 -1.91 -3.69 -13.59
CA GLU A 52 -1.69 -5.03 -13.00
C GLU A 52 -1.68 -5.01 -11.46
N LEU A 53 -1.22 -3.91 -10.86
CA LEU A 53 -1.08 -3.74 -9.42
C LEU A 53 -1.46 -2.32 -8.97
N ALA A 54 -2.43 -2.20 -8.07
CA ALA A 54 -2.72 -0.97 -7.36
C ALA A 54 -2.11 -1.01 -5.95
N ILE A 55 -1.39 0.06 -5.57
CA ILE A 55 -0.72 0.19 -4.28
C ILE A 55 -1.34 1.35 -3.50
N GLY A 56 -1.81 1.10 -2.28
CA GLY A 56 -2.51 2.10 -1.48
C GLY A 56 -2.50 1.82 0.02
N ASP A 57 -3.06 2.76 0.80
CA ASP A 57 -3.26 2.58 2.24
C ASP A 57 -4.62 1.94 2.57
N GLY A 58 -5.12 2.18 3.80
CA GLY A 58 -6.26 1.61 4.51
C GLY A 58 -7.57 1.68 3.78
N ALA A 59 -7.71 2.72 2.97
CA ALA A 59 -8.98 3.29 2.58
C ALA A 59 -9.85 2.25 1.88
N PHE A 60 -10.92 1.83 2.54
CA PHE A 60 -11.84 0.84 2.01
C PHE A 60 -12.45 1.32 0.68
N CYS A 61 -12.84 2.60 0.63
CA CYS A 61 -13.41 3.23 -0.54
C CYS A 61 -12.50 3.18 -1.78
N PHE A 62 -11.18 3.34 -1.61
CA PHE A 62 -10.23 3.22 -2.72
C PHE A 62 -10.26 1.81 -3.33
N TRP A 63 -10.18 0.78 -2.48
CA TRP A 63 -10.17 -0.61 -2.94
C TRP A 63 -11.49 -1.01 -3.59
N THR A 64 -12.62 -0.50 -3.08
CA THR A 64 -13.93 -0.71 -3.70
C THR A 64 -13.99 -0.09 -5.09
N ALA A 65 -13.54 1.16 -5.25
CA ALA A 65 -13.52 1.84 -6.54
C ALA A 65 -12.62 1.11 -7.56
N VAL A 66 -11.41 0.71 -7.15
CA VAL A 66 -10.48 -0.05 -8.00
C VAL A 66 -11.10 -1.38 -8.44
N THR A 67 -11.73 -2.12 -7.52
CA THR A 67 -12.37 -3.41 -7.85
C THR A 67 -13.52 -3.24 -8.85
N LYS A 68 -14.30 -2.17 -8.72
CA LYS A 68 -15.43 -1.86 -9.61
C LYS A 68 -14.98 -1.48 -11.02
N ASN A 69 -13.88 -0.73 -11.13
CA ASN A 69 -13.39 -0.24 -12.43
C ASN A 69 -12.47 -1.25 -13.14
N TRP A 70 -11.61 -1.93 -12.37
CA TRP A 70 -10.57 -2.82 -12.86
C TRP A 70 -10.51 -4.11 -12.04
N LEU A 71 -11.43 -5.03 -12.31
CA LEU A 71 -11.63 -6.27 -11.55
C LEU A 71 -10.36 -7.15 -11.43
N MET A 72 -9.50 -7.14 -12.46
CA MET A 72 -8.28 -7.95 -12.50
C MET A 72 -7.09 -7.30 -11.78
N THR A 73 -7.20 -6.04 -11.37
CA THR A 73 -6.12 -5.32 -10.69
C THR A 73 -5.84 -5.93 -9.33
N ARG A 74 -4.59 -6.34 -9.10
CA ARG A 74 -4.18 -6.90 -7.81
C ARG A 74 -4.02 -5.76 -6.79
N HIS A 75 -4.33 -6.05 -5.53
CA HIS A 75 -4.24 -5.06 -4.45
C HIS A 75 -2.98 -5.26 -3.60
N GLN A 76 -2.22 -4.20 -3.42
CA GLN A 76 -1.08 -4.16 -2.50
C GLN A 76 -1.18 -3.03 -1.49
N ARG A 77 -0.80 -3.33 -0.26
CA ARG A 77 -0.65 -2.36 0.81
C ARG A 77 0.68 -1.63 0.69
N CYS A 78 0.64 -0.30 0.72
CA CYS A 78 1.83 0.53 0.65
C CYS A 78 2.73 0.35 1.88
N TRP A 79 4.00 0.00 1.68
CA TRP A 79 4.99 -0.19 2.75
C TRP A 79 5.29 1.07 3.55
N ILE A 80 5.26 2.25 2.92
CA ILE A 80 5.50 3.53 3.59
C ILE A 80 4.39 3.78 4.62
N HIS A 81 3.13 3.77 4.17
CA HIS A 81 1.97 3.94 5.06
C HIS A 81 1.87 2.82 6.09
N LYS A 82 2.18 1.58 5.70
CA LYS A 82 2.16 0.46 6.64
C LYS A 82 3.18 0.63 7.76
N THR A 83 4.40 1.04 7.41
CA THR A 83 5.46 1.28 8.39
C THR A 83 5.03 2.37 9.36
N ALA A 84 4.49 3.50 8.88
CA ALA A 84 3.95 4.55 9.74
C ALA A 84 2.83 4.02 10.67
N ASN A 85 1.89 3.25 10.13
CA ASN A 85 0.80 2.64 10.90
C ASN A 85 1.30 1.66 11.98
N VAL A 86 2.42 0.96 11.75
CA VAL A 86 3.07 0.09 12.73
C VAL A 86 3.78 0.93 13.80
N LEU A 87 4.55 1.94 13.40
CA LEU A 87 5.27 2.84 14.32
C LEU A 87 4.33 3.59 15.26
N ASN A 88 3.16 4.02 14.78
CA ASN A 88 2.13 4.66 15.60
C ASN A 88 1.55 3.77 16.72
N LYS A 89 1.83 2.46 16.69
CA LYS A 89 1.43 1.50 17.73
C LYS A 89 2.57 1.19 18.70
N LEU A 90 3.68 1.93 18.61
CA LEU A 90 4.88 1.74 19.41
C LEU A 90 5.20 3.01 20.19
N PRO A 91 5.77 2.89 21.41
CA PRO A 91 6.33 4.02 22.11
C PRO A 91 7.43 4.70 21.28
N THR A 92 7.45 6.03 21.27
CA THR A 92 8.33 6.85 20.41
C THR A 92 9.81 6.47 20.53
N PHE A 93 10.30 6.17 21.74
CA PHE A 93 11.70 5.79 21.96
C PHE A 93 12.11 4.45 21.32
N VAL A 94 11.16 3.57 21.01
CA VAL A 94 11.41 2.26 20.40
C VAL A 94 11.32 2.33 18.87
N GLN A 95 10.61 3.33 18.33
CA GLN A 95 10.36 3.45 16.90
C GLN A 95 11.62 3.45 16.02
N PRO A 96 12.73 4.15 16.37
CA PRO A 96 13.95 4.13 15.54
C PRO A 96 14.53 2.72 15.37
N ARG A 97 14.50 1.91 16.44
CA ARG A 97 14.99 0.53 16.43
C ARG A 97 14.11 -0.37 15.57
N ILE A 98 12.79 -0.21 15.63
CA ILE A 98 11.84 -1.09 14.92
C ILE A 98 11.67 -0.67 13.46
N LYS A 99 11.79 0.62 13.12
CA LYS A 99 11.60 1.15 11.75
C LYS A 99 12.43 0.43 10.69
N LYS A 100 13.64 -0.05 11.05
CA LYS A 100 14.50 -0.80 10.11
C LYS A 100 13.92 -2.16 9.74
N THR A 101 13.18 -2.82 10.64
CA THR A 101 12.73 -4.20 10.39
C THR A 101 11.69 -4.32 9.27
N PRO A 102 10.64 -3.47 9.19
CA PRO A 102 9.77 -3.45 8.01
C PRO A 102 10.53 -3.20 6.70
N HIS A 103 11.55 -2.34 6.71
CA HIS A 103 12.38 -2.07 5.55
C HIS A 103 13.11 -3.34 5.06
N ASP A 104 13.78 -4.03 5.97
CA ASP A 104 14.52 -5.26 5.64
C ASP A 104 13.60 -6.37 5.13
N ILE A 105 12.31 -6.37 5.50
CA ILE A 105 11.33 -7.35 5.02
C ILE A 105 11.03 -7.17 3.54
N TRP A 106 10.73 -5.94 3.09
CA TRP A 106 10.35 -5.71 1.70
C TRP A 106 11.55 -5.57 0.77
N MET A 107 12.75 -5.34 1.32
CA MET A 107 14.02 -5.42 0.59
C MET A 107 14.59 -6.85 0.53
N ALA A 108 13.88 -7.86 1.05
CA ALA A 108 14.35 -9.23 0.98
C ALA A 108 14.46 -9.71 -0.48
N GLU A 109 15.50 -10.48 -0.79
CA GLU A 109 15.76 -10.95 -2.15
C GLU A 109 14.65 -11.85 -2.71
N THR A 110 13.93 -12.58 -1.85
CA THR A 110 12.87 -13.49 -2.28
C THR A 110 11.63 -13.39 -1.40
N GLN A 111 10.47 -13.71 -1.97
CA GLN A 111 9.20 -13.75 -1.25
C GLN A 111 9.27 -14.68 -0.02
N GLN A 112 9.96 -15.82 -0.14
CA GLN A 112 10.16 -16.76 0.97
C GLN A 112 10.97 -16.13 2.12
N LYS A 113 12.07 -15.42 1.80
CA LYS A 113 12.86 -14.68 2.79
C LYS A 113 12.02 -13.58 3.44
N ALA A 114 11.21 -12.84 2.67
CA ALA A 114 10.30 -11.83 3.19
C ALA A 114 9.26 -12.42 4.17
N HIS A 115 8.64 -13.54 3.81
CA HIS A 115 7.69 -14.25 4.68
C HIS A 115 8.35 -14.74 5.97
N LYS A 116 9.57 -15.30 5.88
CA LYS A 116 10.34 -15.70 7.07
C LYS A 116 10.63 -14.49 7.97
N ALA A 117 11.03 -13.36 7.39
CA ALA A 117 11.29 -12.13 8.12
C ALA A 117 10.02 -11.56 8.79
N LEU A 118 8.86 -11.62 8.14
CA LEU A 118 7.56 -11.29 8.76
C LEU A 118 7.24 -12.18 9.97
N GLY A 119 7.49 -13.49 9.85
CA GLY A 119 7.31 -14.44 10.96
C GLY A 119 8.22 -14.11 12.14
N GLN A 120 9.50 -13.82 11.86
CA GLN A 120 10.48 -13.41 12.87
C GLN A 120 10.10 -12.07 13.52
N PHE A 121 9.59 -11.11 12.75
CA PHE A 121 9.07 -9.84 13.29
C PHE A 121 7.94 -10.10 14.29
N LYS A 122 6.99 -10.98 13.94
CA LYS A 122 5.91 -11.36 14.86
C LYS A 122 6.48 -11.95 16.14
N ILE A 123 7.26 -13.03 16.05
CA ILE A 123 7.84 -13.70 17.23
C ILE A 123 8.59 -12.71 18.14
N ARG A 124 9.37 -11.81 17.56
CA ARG A 124 10.20 -10.86 18.32
C ARG A 124 9.39 -9.79 19.06
N TYR A 125 8.31 -9.31 18.48
CA TYR A 125 7.61 -8.13 18.97
C TYR A 125 6.20 -8.39 19.49
N ASP A 126 5.59 -9.55 19.23
CA ASP A 126 4.19 -9.83 19.58
C ASP A 126 3.95 -9.82 21.11
N THR A 127 4.86 -10.39 21.89
CA THR A 127 4.73 -10.44 23.37
C THR A 127 4.68 -9.05 24.01
N ARG A 128 5.46 -8.09 23.51
CA ARG A 128 5.59 -6.74 24.10
C ARG A 128 4.78 -5.68 23.36
N TYR A 129 4.59 -5.85 22.06
CA TYR A 129 3.99 -4.88 21.15
C TYR A 129 3.00 -5.56 20.20
N HIS A 130 2.10 -6.37 20.76
CA HIS A 130 1.10 -7.15 20.03
C HIS A 130 0.40 -6.35 18.92
N LYS A 131 -0.13 -5.15 19.25
CA LYS A 131 -0.83 -4.29 18.28
C LYS A 131 0.05 -3.94 17.06
N ALA A 132 1.35 -3.71 17.25
CA ALA A 132 2.28 -3.40 16.16
C ALA A 132 2.59 -4.65 15.32
N ALA A 133 2.82 -5.79 15.97
CA ALA A 133 3.05 -7.09 15.33
C ALA A 133 1.84 -7.55 14.50
N GLU A 134 0.65 -7.52 15.09
CA GLU A 134 -0.61 -7.81 14.43
C GLU A 134 -0.87 -6.84 13.27
N CYS A 135 -0.62 -5.53 13.49
CA CYS A 135 -0.81 -4.54 12.44
C CYS A 135 -0.02 -4.91 11.20
N LEU A 136 1.27 -5.26 11.29
CA LEU A 136 2.04 -5.66 10.13
C LEU A 136 1.55 -6.99 9.53
N THR A 137 1.34 -8.00 10.37
CA THR A 137 1.18 -9.39 9.93
C THR A 137 -0.20 -9.73 9.39
N LYS A 138 -1.26 -9.01 9.81
CA LYS A 138 -2.62 -9.25 9.31
C LYS A 138 -2.77 -9.04 7.80
N ASP A 139 -1.94 -8.17 7.22
CA ASP A 139 -1.98 -7.84 5.79
C ASP A 139 -0.86 -8.53 4.99
N LYS A 140 -0.17 -9.53 5.57
CA LYS A 140 1.06 -10.14 5.01
C LYS A 140 0.99 -10.49 3.51
N VAL A 141 -0.14 -11.01 3.04
CA VAL A 141 -0.34 -11.39 1.62
C VAL A 141 -0.36 -10.15 0.74
N LYS A 142 -1.13 -9.13 1.14
CA LYS A 142 -1.24 -7.87 0.39
C LYS A 142 0.01 -6.99 0.54
N MET A 143 0.88 -7.24 1.52
CA MET A 143 2.15 -6.51 1.68
C MET A 143 3.23 -6.97 0.68
N LEU A 144 3.16 -8.23 0.21
CA LEU A 144 4.23 -8.87 -0.58
C LEU A 144 3.78 -9.19 -2.02
N LYS A 145 2.70 -8.57 -2.49
CA LYS A 145 2.10 -8.88 -3.79
C LYS A 145 3.03 -8.52 -4.97
N PHE A 146 3.92 -7.54 -4.78
CA PHE A 146 4.91 -7.16 -5.78
C PHE A 146 5.92 -8.26 -6.09
N TYR A 147 6.13 -9.24 -5.21
CA TYR A 147 6.98 -10.41 -5.52
C TYR A 147 6.34 -11.35 -6.56
N ASP A 148 5.05 -11.18 -6.88
CA ASP A 148 4.40 -11.93 -7.96
C ASP A 148 4.77 -11.38 -9.35
N PHE A 149 5.62 -10.36 -9.41
CA PHE A 149 6.11 -9.69 -10.62
C PHE A 149 7.63 -9.88 -10.74
N PRO A 150 8.20 -9.81 -11.95
CA PRO A 150 9.64 -9.88 -12.15
C PRO A 150 10.40 -8.82 -11.34
N ALA A 151 11.62 -9.14 -10.92
CA ALA A 151 12.47 -8.20 -10.17
C ALA A 151 13.01 -7.05 -11.07
N GLU A 152 13.07 -7.27 -12.37
CA GLU A 152 13.47 -6.30 -13.38
C GLU A 152 12.22 -5.75 -14.08
N HIS A 153 12.17 -4.43 -14.25
CA HIS A 153 11.21 -3.71 -15.08
C HIS A 153 11.96 -3.07 -16.25
#